data_AF-A0A5B1CFB0-F1
#
_entry.id   AF-A0A5B1CFB0-F1
#
_cell.length_a   1.000
_cell.length_b   1.000
_cell.length_c   1.000
_cell.angle_alpha   90.00
_cell.angle_beta   90.00
_cell.angle_gamma   90.00
#
_symmetry.space_group_name_H-M   'P 1'
#
loop_
_entity.id
_entity.type
_entity.pdbx_description
1 polymer ?
#
loop_
_entity_poly.entity_id
_entity_poly.type
_entity_poly.pdbx_seq_one_letter_code
_entity_poly.pdbx_strand_id
1 'polypeptide(L)'
;MKILCFSDLHRDRDAAMRLVNIAEDVDVVIGAGDFANRHQGATDTLEILSQINLPAVLVPGNGETVEELRLAAATWSTATILHGEGCVVGGVNFWGVGGGIPVTPFGDWSYDFSEEEAVPMLTGTPTGGVLVVHSPPIDTVDHDSKGLIRGSQAIRDAVESKKPQLVVCGHIHSDWGKKIKLGPTSILNAGPQGMIVEIDDSNSTEAS
;
A
#
# COMPACT_ATOMS: atom_id res chain seq x y z
N MET A 1 -13.64 -11.22 -3.02
CA MET A 1 -13.27 -10.27 -1.95
C MET A 1 -13.27 -8.83 -2.46
N LYS A 2 -14.02 -7.94 -1.81
CA LYS A 2 -14.12 -6.49 -2.07
C LYS A 2 -13.21 -5.70 -1.13
N ILE A 3 -12.35 -4.87 -1.69
CA ILE A 3 -11.25 -4.22 -0.99
C ILE A 3 -11.37 -2.71 -1.17
N LEU A 4 -11.33 -1.95 -0.07
CA LEU A 4 -11.12 -0.49 -0.12
C LEU A 4 -9.63 -0.19 -0.10
N CYS A 5 -9.11 0.42 -1.16
CA CYS A 5 -7.70 0.80 -1.28
C CYS A 5 -7.53 2.32 -1.19
N PHE A 6 -6.57 2.78 -0.41
CA PHE A 6 -6.17 4.18 -0.36
C PHE A 6 -4.67 4.33 -0.08
N SER A 7 -4.14 5.54 -0.26
CA SER A 7 -2.79 5.95 0.09
C SER A 7 -2.74 7.46 0.28
N ASP A 8 -1.59 8.00 0.72
CA ASP A 8 -1.29 9.43 0.64
C ASP A 8 -2.34 10.33 1.31
N LEU A 9 -2.78 9.97 2.50
CA LEU A 9 -3.70 10.82 3.26
C LEU A 9 -3.02 12.13 3.68
N HIS A 10 -1.72 12.12 3.97
CA HIS A 10 -0.97 13.33 4.37
C HIS A 10 -1.66 14.13 5.47
N ARG A 11 -2.30 13.43 6.41
CA ARG A 11 -3.14 13.97 7.50
C ARG A 11 -4.43 14.68 7.07
N ASP A 12 -4.93 14.46 5.86
CA ASP A 12 -6.25 14.94 5.43
C ASP A 12 -7.34 14.22 6.24
N ARG A 13 -7.82 14.91 7.28
CA ARG A 13 -8.87 14.42 8.17
C ARG A 13 -10.19 14.19 7.43
N ASP A 14 -10.51 15.03 6.45
CA ASP A 14 -11.75 14.89 5.69
C ASP A 14 -11.68 13.67 4.78
N ALA A 15 -10.51 13.40 4.17
CA ALA A 15 -10.26 12.16 3.44
C ALA A 15 -10.37 10.93 4.34
N ALA A 16 -9.73 10.95 5.51
CA ALA A 16 -9.83 9.84 6.46
C ALA A 16 -11.29 9.57 6.89
N MET A 17 -12.07 10.60 7.21
CA MET A 17 -13.50 10.46 7.53
C MET A 17 -14.31 9.93 6.35
N ARG A 18 -14.00 10.33 5.11
CA ARG A 18 -14.64 9.75 3.90
C ARG A 18 -14.37 8.26 3.79
N LEU A 19 -13.13 7.82 4.03
CA LEU A 19 -12.76 6.40 4.00
C LEU A 19 -13.50 5.58 5.05
N VAL A 20 -13.68 6.11 6.26
CA VAL A 20 -14.51 5.47 7.30
C VAL A 20 -15.93 5.20 6.79
N ASN A 21 -16.55 6.18 6.12
CA ASN A 21 -17.90 6.01 5.58
C ASN A 21 -17.96 5.03 4.40
N ILE A 22 -16.93 4.99 3.55
CA ILE A 22 -16.88 4.07 2.39
C ILE A 22 -16.67 2.61 2.83
N ALA A 23 -15.99 2.41 3.96
CA ALA A 23 -15.63 1.09 4.44
C ALA A 23 -16.83 0.21 4.88
N GLU A 24 -18.04 0.76 5.01
CA GLU A 24 -19.23 0.00 5.45
C GLU A 24 -19.56 -1.21 4.56
N ASP A 25 -19.21 -1.16 3.26
CA ASP A 25 -19.59 -2.17 2.25
C ASP A 25 -18.40 -2.96 1.68
N VAL A 26 -17.29 -3.12 2.40
CA VAL A 26 -16.10 -3.88 1.94
C VAL A 26 -15.70 -4.98 2.92
N ASP A 27 -14.85 -5.91 2.46
CA ASP A 27 -14.36 -7.04 3.28
C ASP A 27 -13.06 -6.70 4.02
N VAL A 28 -12.20 -5.87 3.40
CA VAL A 28 -10.86 -5.52 3.90
C VAL A 28 -10.45 -4.14 3.39
N VAL A 29 -9.64 -3.44 4.18
CA VAL A 29 -9.08 -2.13 3.86
C VAL A 29 -7.58 -2.23 3.63
N ILE A 30 -7.06 -1.54 2.62
CA ILE A 30 -5.62 -1.40 2.34
C ILE A 30 -5.22 0.07 2.39
N GLY A 31 -4.22 0.38 3.21
CA GLY A 31 -3.56 1.69 3.25
C GLY A 31 -2.10 1.59 2.78
N ALA A 32 -1.82 2.10 1.58
CA ALA A 32 -0.52 2.04 0.93
C ALA A 32 0.41 3.23 1.27
N GLY A 33 0.50 3.55 2.57
CA GLY A 33 1.44 4.53 3.12
C GLY A 33 1.02 6.00 3.04
N ASP A 34 1.83 6.85 3.68
CA ASP A 34 1.72 8.30 3.79
C ASP A 34 0.49 8.73 4.59
N PHE A 35 0.41 8.23 5.81
CA PHE A 35 -0.59 8.65 6.81
C PHE A 35 -0.17 9.94 7.51
N ALA A 36 1.15 10.15 7.65
CA ALA A 36 1.77 11.34 8.22
C ALA A 36 2.17 12.35 7.13
N ASN A 37 2.64 13.51 7.57
CA ASN A 37 3.36 14.45 6.73
C ASN A 37 4.74 14.71 7.36
N ARG A 38 5.79 14.14 6.75
CA ARG A 38 7.19 14.28 7.20
C ARG A 38 7.38 13.96 8.70
N HIS A 39 7.01 12.74 9.09
CA HIS A 39 7.03 12.18 10.45
C HIS A 39 6.07 12.83 11.44
N GLN A 40 5.07 13.58 10.97
CA GLN A 40 4.11 14.25 11.85
C GLN A 40 2.70 13.75 11.63
N GLY A 41 2.01 13.44 12.74
CA GLY A 41 0.56 13.25 12.77
C GLY A 41 0.02 11.94 12.20
N ALA A 42 0.84 10.87 12.11
CA ALA A 42 0.32 9.53 11.85
C ALA A 42 -0.78 9.16 12.86
N THR A 43 -0.56 9.42 14.15
CA THR A 43 -1.53 9.13 15.22
C THR A 43 -2.88 9.81 14.97
N ASP A 44 -2.90 11.10 14.64
CA ASP A 44 -4.14 11.85 14.36
C ASP A 44 -4.94 11.22 13.20
N THR A 45 -4.24 10.76 12.16
CA THR A 45 -4.85 10.11 10.99
C THR A 45 -5.40 8.73 11.36
N LEU A 46 -4.60 7.93 12.07
CA LEU A 46 -4.94 6.56 12.45
C LEU A 46 -6.05 6.51 13.51
N GLU A 47 -6.15 7.51 14.38
CA GLU A 47 -7.29 7.68 15.32
C GLU A 47 -8.62 7.86 14.60
N ILE A 48 -8.64 8.50 13.42
CA ILE A 48 -9.86 8.61 12.61
C ILE A 48 -10.16 7.26 11.95
N LEU A 49 -9.16 6.66 11.31
CA LEU A 49 -9.32 5.41 10.57
C LEU A 49 -9.66 4.21 11.47
N SER A 50 -9.27 4.23 12.75
CA SER A 50 -9.56 3.15 13.70
C SER A 50 -11.05 2.93 13.97
N GLN A 51 -11.92 3.84 13.53
CA GLN A 51 -13.37 3.65 13.50
C GLN A 51 -13.80 2.53 12.54
N ILE A 52 -12.93 2.14 11.60
CA ILE A 52 -13.16 1.00 10.70
C ILE A 52 -12.90 -0.30 11.47
N ASN A 53 -13.96 -1.06 11.76
CA ASN A 53 -13.88 -2.32 12.50
C ASN A 53 -13.60 -3.56 11.62
N LEU A 54 -13.25 -3.35 10.35
CA LEU A 54 -12.88 -4.39 9.40
C LEU A 54 -11.38 -4.70 9.47
N PRO A 55 -10.93 -5.88 9.00
CA PRO A 55 -9.51 -6.13 8.78
C PRO A 55 -8.88 -5.03 7.92
N ALA A 56 -7.72 -4.52 8.34
CA ALA A 56 -6.97 -3.53 7.60
C ALA A 56 -5.51 -3.98 7.43
N VAL A 57 -4.95 -3.77 6.24
CA VAL A 57 -3.56 -4.06 5.90
C VAL A 57 -2.87 -2.75 5.51
N LEU A 58 -1.87 -2.33 6.29
CA LEU A 58 -1.20 -1.05 6.09
C LEU A 58 0.30 -1.29 5.85
N VAL A 59 0.91 -0.44 5.03
CA VAL A 59 2.38 -0.32 4.91
C VAL A 59 2.77 1.14 5.17
N PRO A 60 3.97 1.44 5.68
CA PRO A 60 4.42 2.82 5.81
C PRO A 60 4.61 3.48 4.44
N GLY A 61 4.39 4.79 4.37
CA GLY A 61 4.85 5.60 3.25
C GLY A 61 6.30 6.03 3.41
N ASN A 62 6.71 7.05 2.66
CA ASN A 62 7.98 7.73 2.94
C ASN A 62 7.82 8.84 3.99
N GLY A 63 6.58 9.22 4.31
CA GLY A 63 6.23 10.21 5.32
C GLY A 63 6.24 9.72 6.77
N GLU A 64 6.37 8.43 7.03
CA GLU A 64 6.51 7.84 8.37
C GLU A 64 7.35 6.56 8.34
N THR A 65 8.05 6.22 9.42
CA THR A 65 8.73 4.92 9.53
C THR A 65 7.75 3.80 9.88
N VAL A 66 8.17 2.55 9.73
CA VAL A 66 7.36 1.40 10.18
C VAL A 66 7.10 1.44 11.69
N GLU A 67 8.06 1.90 12.50
CA GLU A 67 7.91 2.03 13.95
C GLU A 67 6.89 3.10 14.32
N GLU A 68 6.93 4.26 13.65
CA GLU A 68 5.96 5.32 13.84
C GLU A 68 4.54 4.87 13.46
N LEU A 69 4.41 4.18 12.32
CA LEU A 69 3.12 3.64 11.89
C LEU A 69 2.61 2.57 12.87
N ARG A 70 3.45 1.66 13.35
CA ARG A 70 3.07 0.65 14.35
C ARG A 70 2.62 1.29 15.66
N LEU A 71 3.30 2.34 16.11
CA LEU A 71 2.91 3.09 17.31
C LEU A 71 1.57 3.79 17.12
N ALA A 72 1.36 4.45 15.97
CA ALA A 72 0.11 5.14 15.64
C ALA A 72 -1.07 4.15 15.49
N ALA A 73 -0.83 2.99 14.91
CA ALA A 73 -1.82 1.94 14.69
C ALA A 73 -2.19 1.16 15.96
N ALA A 74 -1.53 1.41 17.10
CA ALA A 74 -1.85 0.73 18.36
C ALA A 74 -3.32 0.94 18.82
N THR A 75 -3.99 1.99 18.34
CA THR A 75 -5.41 2.26 18.61
C THR A 75 -6.36 1.53 17.66
N TRP A 76 -5.86 0.92 16.58
CA TRP A 76 -6.65 0.25 15.55
C TRP A 76 -6.45 -1.27 15.61
N SER A 77 -7.24 -1.95 16.44
CA SER A 77 -7.03 -3.37 16.77
C SER A 77 -7.13 -4.36 15.61
N THR A 78 -7.77 -3.98 14.51
CA THR A 78 -7.93 -4.82 13.30
C THR A 78 -6.90 -4.52 12.21
N ALA A 79 -6.02 -3.53 12.43
CA ALA A 79 -4.95 -3.20 11.51
C ALA A 79 -3.74 -4.11 11.68
N THR A 80 -3.24 -4.61 10.56
CA THR A 80 -1.99 -5.34 10.44
C THR A 80 -1.01 -4.50 9.64
N ILE A 81 0.16 -4.21 10.22
CA ILE A 81 1.18 -3.38 9.58
C ILE A 81 2.22 -4.32 8.99
N LEU A 82 2.49 -4.16 7.70
CA LEU A 82 3.43 -5.00 6.95
C LEU A 82 4.61 -4.16 6.44
N HIS A 83 5.81 -4.69 6.59
CA HIS A 83 7.02 -4.14 5.97
C HIS A 83 8.09 -5.23 5.86
N GLY A 84 8.15 -5.92 4.72
CA GLY A 84 8.95 -7.13 4.54
C GLY A 84 8.34 -8.38 5.16
N GLU A 85 7.03 -8.39 5.37
CA GLU A 85 6.27 -9.49 5.98
C GLU A 85 4.87 -9.60 5.37
N GLY A 86 4.14 -10.67 5.72
CA GLY A 86 2.83 -10.98 5.15
C GLY A 86 1.82 -11.48 6.17
N CYS A 87 0.55 -11.48 5.76
CA CYS A 87 -0.57 -11.98 6.55
C CYS A 87 -1.64 -12.63 5.66
N VAL A 88 -2.64 -13.26 6.28
CA VAL A 88 -3.79 -13.85 5.58
C VAL A 88 -5.07 -13.21 6.09
N VAL A 89 -5.87 -12.68 5.18
CA VAL A 89 -7.19 -12.11 5.47
C VAL A 89 -8.20 -12.76 4.55
N GLY A 90 -9.28 -13.33 5.09
CA GLY A 90 -10.33 -13.98 4.28
C GLY A 90 -9.80 -15.07 3.33
N GLY A 91 -8.74 -15.78 3.73
CA GLY A 91 -8.08 -16.78 2.90
C GLY A 91 -7.14 -16.22 1.82
N VAL A 92 -7.05 -14.91 1.62
CA VAL A 92 -6.12 -14.30 0.65
C VAL A 92 -4.80 -13.93 1.32
N ASN A 93 -3.68 -14.24 0.67
CA ASN A 93 -2.34 -13.86 1.13
C ASN A 93 -2.03 -12.40 0.77
N PHE A 94 -1.57 -11.63 1.75
CA PHE A 94 -1.08 -10.27 1.62
C PHE A 94 0.40 -10.21 1.95
N TRP A 95 1.13 -9.38 1.21
CA TRP A 95 2.53 -9.04 1.51
C TRP A 95 2.71 -7.53 1.39
N GLY A 96 3.50 -6.94 2.27
CA GLY A 96 3.64 -5.49 2.32
C GLY A 96 5.09 -5.01 2.41
N VAL A 97 5.44 -4.01 1.60
CA VAL A 97 6.73 -3.30 1.66
C VAL A 97 6.48 -1.80 1.48
N GLY A 98 6.48 -1.06 2.58
CA GLY A 98 6.37 0.40 2.57
C GLY A 98 7.70 1.15 2.32
N GLY A 99 7.66 2.48 2.44
CA GLY A 99 8.79 3.39 2.19
C GLY A 99 8.92 3.81 0.73
N GLY A 100 9.71 4.87 0.49
CA GLY A 100 10.07 5.32 -0.84
C GLY A 100 11.12 4.42 -1.48
N ILE A 101 10.79 3.81 -2.62
CA ILE A 101 11.67 2.94 -3.40
C ILE A 101 11.59 3.35 -4.89
N PRO A 102 12.70 3.70 -5.56
CA PRO A 102 14.04 3.89 -5.00
C PRO A 102 14.14 5.15 -4.14
N VAL A 103 15.33 5.39 -3.57
CA VAL A 103 15.65 6.61 -2.79
C VAL A 103 15.24 7.88 -3.53
N THR A 104 14.43 8.70 -2.87
CA THR A 104 13.86 9.92 -3.41
C THR A 104 14.82 11.10 -3.22
N PRO A 105 14.69 12.17 -4.03
CA PRO A 105 15.45 13.41 -3.84
C PRO A 105 14.84 14.31 -2.75
N PHE A 106 14.09 13.75 -1.79
CA PHE A 106 13.40 14.52 -0.75
C PHE A 106 14.26 14.83 0.48
N GLY A 107 15.39 14.13 0.63
CA GLY A 107 16.36 14.33 1.70
C GLY A 107 16.03 13.56 2.98
N ASP A 108 16.75 13.85 4.06
CA ASP A 108 16.86 13.02 5.26
C ASP A 108 15.55 12.73 6.02
N TRP A 109 14.46 13.43 5.72
CA TRP A 109 13.15 13.13 6.31
C TRP A 109 12.42 12.00 5.59
N SER A 110 12.84 11.61 4.38
CA SER A 110 12.13 10.60 3.62
C SER A 110 12.53 9.20 4.10
N TYR A 111 11.55 8.39 4.47
CA TYR A 111 11.76 6.99 4.81
C TYR A 111 11.89 6.16 3.53
N ASP A 112 13.12 6.08 3.04
CA ASP A 112 13.44 5.54 1.73
C ASP A 112 14.43 4.36 1.79
N PHE A 113 14.39 3.54 0.74
CA PHE A 113 15.26 2.38 0.56
C PHE A 113 15.79 2.33 -0.88
N SER A 114 16.98 1.77 -1.04
CA SER A 114 17.53 1.46 -2.36
C SER A 114 16.81 0.26 -2.99
N GLU A 115 16.97 0.09 -4.29
CA GLU A 115 16.46 -1.10 -5.00
C GLU A 115 17.05 -2.39 -4.39
N GLU A 116 18.34 -2.38 -4.06
CA GLU A 116 19.05 -3.52 -3.47
C GLU A 116 18.53 -3.88 -2.07
N GLU A 117 18.18 -2.87 -1.27
CA GLU A 117 17.55 -3.07 0.05
C GLU A 117 16.13 -3.61 -0.08
N ALA A 118 15.39 -3.19 -1.12
CA ALA A 118 14.02 -3.63 -1.37
C ALA A 118 13.92 -5.10 -1.83
N VAL A 119 14.89 -5.60 -2.61
CA VAL A 119 14.88 -6.98 -3.14
C VAL A 119 14.60 -8.04 -2.05
N PRO A 120 15.36 -8.14 -0.94
CA PRO A 120 15.10 -9.15 0.09
C PRO A 120 13.72 -8.98 0.75
N MET A 121 13.24 -7.75 0.91
CA MET A 121 11.93 -7.47 1.53
C MET A 121 10.76 -7.94 0.67
N LEU A 122 10.93 -8.00 -0.65
CA LEU A 122 9.91 -8.43 -1.61
C LEU A 122 9.86 -9.94 -1.83
N THR A 123 10.84 -10.71 -1.33
CA THR A 123 10.99 -12.15 -1.62
C THR A 123 9.77 -12.99 -1.21
N GLY A 124 9.08 -12.60 -0.14
CA GLY A 124 7.88 -13.27 0.37
C GLY A 124 6.58 -12.93 -0.37
N THR A 125 6.62 -12.09 -1.40
CA THR A 125 5.44 -11.76 -2.21
C THR A 125 4.75 -13.03 -2.72
N PRO A 126 3.45 -13.22 -2.44
CA PRO A 126 2.73 -14.44 -2.78
C PRO A 126 2.38 -14.50 -4.27
N THR A 127 2.32 -15.72 -4.79
CA THR A 127 1.67 -15.97 -6.08
C THR A 127 0.15 -15.86 -5.92
N GLY A 128 -0.52 -15.13 -6.80
CA GLY A 128 -1.99 -15.04 -6.81
C GLY A 128 -2.64 -14.34 -5.60
N GLY A 129 -1.85 -13.61 -4.79
CA GLY A 129 -2.34 -12.82 -3.64
C GLY A 129 -2.36 -11.31 -3.90
N VAL A 130 -2.16 -10.52 -2.84
CA VAL A 130 -2.10 -9.04 -2.90
C VAL A 130 -0.73 -8.56 -2.43
N LEU A 131 -0.12 -7.67 -3.21
CA LEU A 131 1.08 -6.93 -2.83
C LEU A 131 0.70 -5.48 -2.51
N VAL A 132 1.08 -5.00 -1.32
CA VAL A 132 0.91 -3.61 -0.92
C VAL A 132 2.28 -2.97 -0.85
N VAL A 133 2.50 -1.93 -1.63
CA VAL A 133 3.77 -1.19 -1.64
C VAL A 133 3.47 0.30 -1.59
N HIS A 134 4.38 1.13 -1.09
CA HIS A 134 4.13 2.58 -1.19
C HIS A 134 4.53 3.11 -2.58
N SER A 135 5.78 2.86 -2.99
CA SER A 135 6.23 3.19 -4.35
C SER A 135 5.59 2.31 -5.43
N PRO A 136 5.27 2.86 -6.60
CA PRO A 136 4.76 2.08 -7.73
C PRO A 136 5.87 1.24 -8.40
N PRO A 137 5.52 0.12 -9.06
CA PRO A 137 6.42 -0.58 -9.98
C PRO A 137 6.81 0.33 -11.17
N ILE A 138 8.04 0.24 -11.67
CA ILE A 138 8.52 1.10 -12.78
C ILE A 138 7.77 0.87 -14.11
N ASP A 139 7.59 1.94 -14.90
CA ASP A 139 6.78 2.02 -16.14
C ASP A 139 5.31 1.58 -15.98
N THR A 140 4.68 1.98 -14.87
CA THR A 140 3.28 1.67 -14.60
C THR A 140 2.46 2.92 -14.30
N VAL A 141 2.20 3.17 -13.02
CA VAL A 141 1.47 4.30 -12.45
C VAL A 141 2.45 5.18 -11.65
N ASP A 142 3.56 5.51 -12.31
CA ASP A 142 4.78 6.06 -11.73
C ASP A 142 5.31 7.33 -12.42
N HIS A 143 4.46 8.04 -13.18
CA HIS A 143 4.85 9.28 -13.84
C HIS A 143 4.59 10.48 -12.94
N ASP A 144 5.64 11.24 -12.59
CA ASP A 144 5.49 12.48 -11.83
C ASP A 144 4.80 13.60 -12.62
N SER A 145 4.55 14.74 -11.99
CA SER A 145 3.90 15.91 -12.63
C SER A 145 4.65 16.47 -13.84
N LYS A 146 5.92 16.10 -14.04
CA LYS A 146 6.75 16.46 -15.20
C LYS A 146 6.83 15.32 -16.23
N GLY A 147 6.12 14.21 -16.00
CA GLY A 147 6.13 13.02 -16.84
C GLY A 147 7.40 12.17 -16.69
N LEU A 148 8.17 12.36 -15.62
CA LEU A 148 9.35 11.55 -15.36
C LEU A 148 8.96 10.27 -14.62
N ILE A 149 9.56 9.16 -15.02
CA ILE A 149 9.41 7.82 -14.43
C ILE A 149 10.10 7.80 -13.07
N ARG A 150 9.38 7.32 -12.04
CA ARG A 150 9.83 7.29 -10.64
C ARG A 150 9.65 5.94 -9.96
N GLY A 151 9.10 4.94 -10.65
CA GLY A 151 8.81 3.66 -10.03
C GLY A 151 10.07 2.81 -9.79
N SER A 152 9.87 1.73 -9.03
CA SER A 152 10.94 0.80 -8.67
C SER A 152 11.03 -0.39 -9.60
N GLN A 153 12.26 -0.73 -9.98
CA GLN A 153 12.57 -1.94 -10.73
C GLN A 153 12.42 -3.19 -9.87
N ALA A 154 12.89 -3.19 -8.61
CA ALA A 154 12.77 -4.34 -7.72
C ALA A 154 11.31 -4.73 -7.46
N ILE A 155 10.42 -3.73 -7.30
CA ILE A 155 8.99 -3.96 -7.16
C ILE A 155 8.43 -4.57 -8.45
N ARG A 156 8.80 -4.04 -9.62
CA ARG A 156 8.35 -4.61 -10.91
C ARG A 156 8.78 -6.05 -11.08
N ASP A 157 10.03 -6.37 -10.78
CA ASP A 157 10.57 -7.73 -10.90
C ASP A 157 9.79 -8.71 -9.99
N ALA A 158 9.46 -8.29 -8.77
CA ALA A 158 8.62 -9.07 -7.86
C ALA A 158 7.22 -9.31 -8.45
N VAL A 159 6.61 -8.28 -9.06
CA VAL A 159 5.28 -8.39 -9.70
C VAL A 159 5.32 -9.33 -10.91
N GLU A 160 6.31 -9.23 -11.79
CA GLU A 160 6.41 -10.07 -12.98
C GLU A 160 6.72 -11.54 -12.63
N SER A 161 7.54 -11.76 -11.58
CA SER A 161 7.90 -13.08 -11.09
C SER A 161 6.73 -13.78 -10.38
N LYS A 162 6.10 -13.08 -9.42
CA LYS A 162 5.10 -13.67 -8.52
C LYS A 162 3.68 -13.55 -9.04
N LYS A 163 3.41 -12.57 -9.92
CA LYS A 163 2.10 -12.34 -10.53
C LYS A 163 0.97 -12.30 -9.46
N PRO A 164 1.07 -11.40 -8.46
CA PRO A 164 -0.05 -11.20 -7.54
C PRO A 164 -1.30 -10.78 -8.34
N GLN A 165 -2.50 -11.04 -7.81
CA GLN A 165 -3.73 -10.58 -8.48
C GLN A 165 -3.83 -9.05 -8.49
N LEU A 166 -3.40 -8.43 -7.40
CA LEU A 166 -3.49 -7.00 -7.15
C LEU A 166 -2.19 -6.46 -6.54
N VAL A 167 -1.76 -5.32 -7.05
CA VAL A 167 -0.76 -4.45 -6.42
C VAL A 167 -1.45 -3.12 -6.09
N VAL A 168 -1.33 -2.69 -4.85
CA VAL A 168 -1.81 -1.37 -4.41
C VAL A 168 -0.61 -0.52 -4.03
N CYS A 169 -0.54 0.68 -4.62
CA CYS A 169 0.50 1.66 -4.38
C CYS A 169 -0.02 3.10 -4.23
N GLY A 170 0.90 4.02 -3.97
CA GLY A 170 0.67 5.46 -3.84
C GLY A 170 1.88 6.25 -4.35
N HIS A 171 2.33 7.22 -3.55
CA HIS A 171 3.58 8.00 -3.71
C HIS A 171 3.61 8.98 -4.89
N ILE A 172 3.19 8.54 -6.08
CA ILE A 172 3.19 9.36 -7.30
C ILE A 172 1.83 10.00 -7.49
N HIS A 173 1.69 11.23 -6.96
CA HIS A 173 0.41 11.91 -6.82
C HIS A 173 -0.30 12.22 -8.15
N SER A 174 0.46 12.41 -9.23
CA SER A 174 -0.06 12.62 -10.59
C SER A 174 -0.76 11.39 -11.19
N ASP A 175 -0.56 10.21 -10.58
CA ASP A 175 -1.12 8.94 -11.01
C ASP A 175 -2.15 8.36 -10.03
N TRP A 176 -2.53 9.11 -8.97
CA TRP A 176 -3.62 8.70 -8.08
C TRP A 176 -4.91 8.34 -8.83
N GLY A 177 -5.54 7.26 -8.39
CA GLY A 177 -6.75 6.69 -8.99
C GLY A 177 -6.52 5.94 -10.31
N LYS A 178 -5.31 5.94 -10.88
CA LYS A 178 -5.02 5.21 -12.12
C LYS A 178 -4.85 3.73 -11.83
N LYS A 179 -5.38 2.93 -12.76
CA LYS A 179 -5.29 1.48 -12.75
C LYS A 179 -4.80 0.97 -14.10
N ILE A 180 -3.84 0.06 -14.08
CA ILE A 180 -3.33 -0.61 -15.29
C ILE A 180 -3.22 -2.12 -15.06
N LYS A 181 -2.80 -2.84 -16.11
CA LYS A 181 -2.38 -4.24 -16.00
C LYS A 181 -0.92 -4.41 -16.40
N LEU A 182 -0.19 -5.21 -15.60
CA LEU A 182 1.13 -5.75 -15.95
C LEU A 182 1.00 -7.27 -16.03
N GLY A 183 0.87 -7.79 -17.26
CA GLY A 183 0.48 -9.18 -17.46
C GLY A 183 -0.90 -9.47 -16.84
N PRO A 184 -1.05 -10.50 -15.98
CA PRO A 184 -2.31 -10.78 -15.30
C PRO A 184 -2.60 -9.86 -14.11
N THR A 185 -1.56 -9.20 -13.56
CA THR A 185 -1.63 -8.41 -12.34
C THR A 185 -2.33 -7.08 -12.59
N SER A 186 -3.31 -6.72 -11.75
CA SER A 186 -3.85 -5.36 -11.71
C SER A 186 -3.01 -4.49 -10.79
N ILE A 187 -2.59 -3.32 -11.25
CA ILE A 187 -1.83 -2.34 -10.45
C ILE A 187 -2.70 -1.10 -10.27
N LEU A 188 -2.89 -0.68 -9.03
CA LEU A 188 -3.67 0.48 -8.64
C LEU A 188 -2.79 1.45 -7.85
N ASN A 189 -2.63 2.66 -8.36
CA ASN A 189 -2.18 3.78 -7.54
C ASN A 189 -3.43 4.42 -6.92
N ALA A 190 -3.61 4.28 -5.60
CA ALA A 190 -4.90 4.45 -4.97
C ALA A 190 -5.24 5.92 -4.65
N GLY A 191 -4.30 6.65 -4.06
CA GLY A 191 -4.50 8.02 -3.58
C GLY A 191 -5.51 8.12 -2.42
N PRO A 192 -5.81 9.35 -1.97
CA PRO A 192 -6.52 9.57 -0.70
C PRO A 192 -8.05 9.40 -0.79
N GLN A 193 -8.62 9.26 -2.00
CA GLN A 193 -10.07 9.29 -2.18
C GLN A 193 -10.76 7.97 -1.85
N GLY A 194 -10.02 6.86 -1.79
CA GLY A 194 -10.57 5.53 -1.62
C GLY A 194 -11.07 4.95 -2.94
N MET A 195 -10.55 3.78 -3.29
CA MET A 195 -10.88 3.06 -4.51
C MET A 195 -11.28 1.64 -4.15
N ILE A 196 -12.50 1.24 -4.50
CA ILE A 196 -12.97 -0.12 -4.26
C ILE A 196 -12.57 -0.99 -5.45
N VAL A 197 -11.91 -2.12 -5.17
CA VAL A 197 -11.59 -3.16 -6.15
C VAL A 197 -12.09 -4.52 -5.67
N GLU A 198 -12.34 -5.41 -6.61
CA GLU A 198 -12.68 -6.80 -6.32
C GLU A 198 -11.57 -7.72 -6.84
N ILE A 199 -11.23 -8.73 -6.05
CA ILE A 199 -10.32 -9.81 -6.39
C ILE A 199 -10.99 -11.16 -6.17
N ASP A 200 -10.45 -12.18 -6.83
CA ASP A 200 -10.90 -13.57 -6.69
C ASP A 200 -10.29 -14.19 -5.43
N ASP A 201 -11.15 -14.66 -4.52
CA ASP A 201 -10.77 -15.30 -3.26
C ASP A 201 -10.80 -16.84 -3.34
N SER A 202 -11.06 -17.41 -4.52
CA SER A 202 -11.22 -18.87 -4.69
C SER A 202 -9.92 -19.68 -4.83
N ASN A 203 -8.73 -19.06 -4.79
CA ASN A 203 -7.47 -19.69 -5.20
C ASN A 203 -6.43 -20.00 -4.10
N SER A 204 -6.74 -19.90 -2.82
CA SER A 204 -5.73 -20.16 -1.76
C SER A 204 -5.61 -21.60 -1.28
N THR A 205 -6.32 -22.55 -1.89
CA THR A 205 -6.31 -23.98 -1.51
C THR A 205 -5.36 -24.88 -2.30
N GLU A 206 -4.61 -24.39 -3.29
CA GLU A 206 -3.66 -25.23 -4.04
C GLU A 206 -2.20 -24.80 -3.83
N ALA A 207 -1.67 -25.11 -2.64
CA ALA A 207 -0.24 -25.31 -2.44
C ALA A 207 -0.03 -26.32 -1.30
N SER A 208 -0.07 -27.60 -1.66
CA SER A 208 0.37 -28.74 -0.83
C SER A 208 1.42 -29.54 -1.58
#